data_AF-A0A662FQD2-F1
#
_entry.id   AF-A0A662FQD2-F1
#
_cell.length_a   1.000
_cell.length_b   1.000
_cell.length_c   1.000
_cell.angle_alpha   90.00
_cell.angle_beta   90.00
_cell.angle_gamma   90.00
#
_symmetry.space_group_name_H-M   'P 1'
#
loop_
_entity.id
_entity.type
_entity.pdbx_description
1 polymer ?
#
loop_
_entity_poly.entity_id
_entity_poly.type
_entity_poly.pdbx_seq_one_letter_code
_entity_poly.pdbx_strand_id
1 'polypeptide(L)'
;YIGEDRGVLGKTGFIDILYVHRDFRRRGIGRMLIAKAQEIAFSEGCDTLSVWPEEDAILFYRKCGLDKVAYRIVNLSIDLKKIEKVHAEYEVLPFPSRYDMLRDFHLITPRIYSSFAAWLKSRWEIALRSFKIKFFEGYSAYPESAFIIECWREDKVASIYLWLKDESYILDMLCWLLWKAKNMGFMKACILINDHVYDYIKNKLPVNMLGNEVILMMKIKEKGYHYS
;
A
#
# COMPACT_ATOMS: atom_id res chain seq x y z
N TYR A 1 -12.92 1.49 -0.71
CA TYR A 1 -12.50 1.86 -2.08
C TYR A 1 -12.67 0.67 -3.00
N ILE A 2 -12.96 0.87 -4.28
CA ILE A 2 -13.08 -0.23 -5.26
C ILE A 2 -12.16 0.08 -6.44
N GLY A 3 -11.29 -0.85 -6.79
CA GLY A 3 -10.41 -0.71 -7.93
C GLY A 3 -9.64 -1.98 -8.22
N GLU A 4 -9.02 -2.00 -9.39
CA GLU A 4 -8.14 -3.08 -9.84
C GLU A 4 -6.81 -3.06 -9.08
N ASP A 5 -6.30 -4.22 -8.71
CA ASP A 5 -4.98 -4.42 -8.11
C ASP A 5 -4.31 -5.60 -8.80
N ARG A 6 -3.12 -5.37 -9.37
CA ARG A 6 -2.32 -6.47 -9.91
C ARG A 6 -1.82 -7.34 -8.76
N GLY A 7 -2.24 -8.60 -8.76
CA GLY A 7 -1.88 -9.58 -7.74
C GLY A 7 -3.08 -10.41 -7.29
N VAL A 8 -3.01 -10.95 -6.07
CA VAL A 8 -4.04 -11.87 -5.54
C VAL A 8 -5.38 -11.19 -5.20
N LEU A 9 -5.39 -9.85 -5.14
CA LEU A 9 -6.57 -9.06 -4.81
C LEU A 9 -7.52 -8.90 -6.01
N GLY A 10 -7.00 -8.84 -7.24
CA GLY A 10 -7.79 -8.55 -8.45
C GLY A 10 -8.59 -7.25 -8.33
N LYS A 11 -9.82 -7.22 -8.83
CA LYS A 11 -10.75 -6.14 -8.52
C LYS A 11 -11.18 -6.27 -7.06
N THR A 12 -10.80 -5.34 -6.20
CA THR A 12 -11.00 -5.47 -4.76
C THR A 12 -11.80 -4.32 -4.16
N GLY A 13 -12.72 -4.65 -3.27
CA GLY A 13 -13.21 -3.71 -2.26
C GLY A 13 -12.17 -3.62 -1.14
N PHE A 14 -11.48 -2.49 -1.00
CA PHE A 14 -10.55 -2.24 0.11
C PHE A 14 -11.24 -1.45 1.23
N ILE A 15 -11.28 -2.03 2.43
CA ILE A 15 -11.75 -1.39 3.67
C ILE A 15 -10.57 -0.62 4.27
N ASP A 16 -10.70 0.70 4.36
CA ASP A 16 -9.64 1.57 4.90
C ASP A 16 -9.88 1.94 6.35
N ILE A 17 -10.98 2.61 6.64
CA ILE A 17 -11.36 2.99 8.01
C ILE A 17 -12.69 2.33 8.34
N LEU A 18 -12.70 1.50 9.38
CA LEU A 18 -13.90 0.98 9.99
C LEU A 18 -13.82 1.22 11.49
N TYR A 19 -14.65 2.13 11.99
CA TYR A 19 -14.65 2.53 13.38
C TYR A 19 -16.05 2.44 13.96
N VAL A 20 -16.15 1.83 15.15
CA VAL A 20 -17.35 1.84 15.96
C VAL A 20 -17.04 2.57 17.26
N HIS A 21 -17.80 3.62 17.54
CA HIS A 21 -17.68 4.39 18.78
C HIS A 21 -17.81 3.47 20.00
N ARG A 22 -17.00 3.71 21.04
CA ARG A 22 -16.84 2.79 22.19
C ARG A 22 -18.16 2.35 22.82
N ASP A 23 -19.10 3.28 22.97
CA ASP A 23 -20.42 3.05 23.59
C ASP A 23 -21.33 2.10 22.79
N PHE A 24 -21.02 1.92 21.51
CA PHE A 24 -21.76 1.09 20.56
C PHE A 24 -21.03 -0.21 20.21
N ARG A 25 -19.83 -0.45 20.76
CA ARG A 25 -19.07 -1.69 20.54
C ARG A 25 -19.75 -2.89 21.21
N ARG A 26 -19.43 -4.09 20.72
CA ARG A 26 -19.97 -5.39 21.18
C ARG A 26 -21.49 -5.55 21.02
N ARG A 27 -22.12 -4.74 20.15
CA ARG A 27 -23.56 -4.83 19.79
C ARG A 27 -23.82 -5.36 18.38
N GLY A 28 -22.83 -6.02 17.76
CA GLY A 28 -22.94 -6.54 16.39
C GLY A 28 -22.77 -5.52 15.26
N ILE A 29 -22.74 -4.21 15.55
CA ILE A 29 -22.63 -3.13 14.55
C ILE A 29 -21.43 -3.30 13.61
N GLY A 30 -20.25 -3.64 14.15
CA GLY A 30 -19.07 -3.87 13.32
C GLY A 30 -19.29 -4.99 12.29
N ARG A 31 -19.95 -6.09 12.67
CA ARG A 31 -20.26 -7.18 11.74
C ARG A 31 -21.23 -6.74 10.65
N MET A 32 -22.24 -5.93 11.00
CA MET A 32 -23.17 -5.37 10.03
C MET A 32 -22.47 -4.45 9.02
N LEU A 33 -21.50 -3.64 9.47
CA LEU A 33 -20.71 -2.80 8.57
C LEU A 33 -19.88 -3.66 7.59
N ILE A 34 -19.29 -4.76 8.05
CA ILE A 34 -18.56 -5.68 7.17
C ILE A 34 -19.51 -6.38 6.19
N ALA A 35 -20.67 -6.85 6.65
CA ALA A 35 -21.68 -7.45 5.78
C ALA A 35 -22.11 -6.46 4.68
N LYS A 36 -22.29 -5.19 5.03
CA LYS A 36 -22.62 -4.15 4.04
C LYS A 36 -21.48 -3.93 3.04
N ALA A 37 -20.23 -3.94 3.50
CA ALA A 37 -19.06 -3.87 2.61
C ALA A 37 -18.98 -5.09 1.67
N GLN A 38 -19.35 -6.28 2.13
CA GLN A 38 -19.44 -7.49 1.31
C GLN A 38 -20.51 -7.36 0.22
N GLU A 39 -21.70 -6.89 0.57
CA GLU A 39 -22.77 -6.63 -0.40
C GLU A 39 -22.33 -5.65 -1.49
N ILE A 40 -21.70 -4.54 -1.10
CA ILE A 40 -21.18 -3.54 -2.04
C ILE A 40 -20.10 -4.15 -2.94
N ALA A 41 -19.14 -4.88 -2.37
CA ALA A 41 -18.09 -5.53 -3.16
C ALA A 41 -18.68 -6.52 -4.18
N PHE A 42 -19.72 -7.28 -3.79
CA PHE A 42 -20.42 -8.20 -4.68
C PHE A 42 -21.17 -7.47 -5.80
N SER A 43 -21.97 -6.44 -5.48
CA SER A 43 -22.74 -5.69 -6.49
C SER A 43 -21.84 -5.00 -7.51
N GLU A 44 -20.64 -4.61 -7.09
CA GLU A 44 -19.64 -3.96 -7.93
C GLU A 44 -18.75 -4.98 -8.68
N GLY A 45 -19.05 -6.28 -8.57
CA GLY A 45 -18.33 -7.35 -9.28
C GLY A 45 -16.88 -7.52 -8.85
N CYS A 46 -16.54 -7.20 -7.60
CA CYS A 46 -15.21 -7.42 -7.06
C CYS A 46 -14.88 -8.91 -6.98
N ASP A 47 -13.62 -9.25 -7.21
CA ASP A 47 -13.05 -10.58 -6.94
C ASP A 47 -12.88 -10.80 -5.43
N THR A 48 -12.49 -9.75 -4.71
CA THR A 48 -12.18 -9.82 -3.28
C THR A 48 -12.70 -8.63 -2.48
N LEU A 49 -12.79 -8.81 -1.16
CA LEU A 49 -12.89 -7.75 -0.17
C LEU A 49 -11.66 -7.87 0.74
N SER A 50 -10.92 -6.78 0.92
CA SER A 50 -9.62 -6.75 1.60
C SER A 50 -9.50 -5.64 2.64
N VAL A 51 -8.60 -5.81 3.60
CA VAL A 51 -8.35 -4.86 4.69
C VAL A 51 -6.92 -4.98 5.22
N TRP A 52 -6.35 -3.85 5.63
CA TRP A 52 -5.19 -3.80 6.54
C TRP A 52 -5.69 -3.55 7.96
N PRO A 53 -5.81 -4.58 8.81
CA PRO A 53 -6.33 -4.42 10.17
C PRO A 53 -5.21 -4.02 11.14
N GLU A 54 -5.59 -3.33 12.22
CA GLU A 54 -4.76 -3.30 13.43
C GLU A 54 -4.64 -4.72 14.03
N GLU A 55 -3.54 -4.99 14.74
CA GLU A 55 -3.22 -6.33 15.26
C GLU A 55 -4.33 -6.91 16.15
N ASP A 56 -4.92 -6.08 17.01
CA ASP A 56 -6.01 -6.48 17.93
C ASP A 56 -7.35 -6.74 17.19
N ALA A 57 -7.50 -6.22 15.99
CA ALA A 57 -8.70 -6.36 15.16
C ALA A 57 -8.66 -7.58 14.23
N ILE A 58 -7.50 -8.24 14.04
CA ILE A 58 -7.35 -9.40 13.15
C ILE A 58 -8.41 -10.48 13.41
N LEU A 59 -8.62 -10.85 14.68
CA LEU A 59 -9.61 -11.87 15.06
C LEU A 59 -11.05 -11.45 14.74
N PHE A 60 -11.35 -10.15 14.79
CA PHE A 60 -12.66 -9.64 14.41
C PHE A 60 -12.90 -9.81 12.90
N TYR A 61 -11.96 -9.41 12.06
CA TYR A 61 -12.08 -9.54 10.59
C TYR A 61 -12.14 -11.00 10.13
N ARG A 62 -11.35 -11.89 10.75
CA ARG A 62 -11.44 -13.34 10.51
C ARG A 62 -12.83 -13.89 10.82
N LYS A 63 -13.45 -13.48 11.94
CA LYS A 63 -14.83 -13.87 12.29
C LYS A 63 -15.87 -13.34 11.31
N CYS A 64 -15.55 -12.28 10.57
CA CYS A 64 -16.39 -11.74 9.50
C CYS A 64 -16.10 -12.39 8.12
N GLY A 65 -15.19 -13.36 8.05
CA GLY A 65 -14.87 -14.11 6.84
C GLY A 65 -13.65 -13.60 6.06
N LEU A 66 -12.97 -12.55 6.51
CA LEU A 66 -11.68 -12.11 5.94
C LEU A 66 -10.55 -12.90 6.59
N ASP A 67 -10.47 -14.19 6.27
CA ASP A 67 -9.59 -15.17 6.91
C ASP A 67 -8.34 -15.51 6.11
N LYS A 68 -8.32 -15.22 4.79
CA LYS A 68 -7.16 -15.43 3.93
C LYS A 68 -6.18 -14.28 4.07
N VAL A 69 -4.89 -14.60 4.11
CA VAL A 69 -3.81 -13.60 4.04
C VAL A 69 -3.52 -13.33 2.58
N ALA A 70 -3.75 -12.10 2.12
CA ALA A 70 -3.38 -11.65 0.78
C ALA A 70 -1.87 -11.40 0.70
N TYR A 71 -1.35 -10.65 1.67
CA TYR A 71 0.06 -10.26 1.72
C TYR A 71 0.56 -10.27 3.17
N ARG A 72 1.79 -10.75 3.37
CA ARG A 72 2.54 -10.57 4.61
C ARG A 72 3.50 -9.41 4.38
N ILE A 73 3.41 -8.40 5.22
CA ILE A 73 4.09 -7.13 4.99
C ILE A 73 5.16 -6.95 6.05
N VAL A 74 6.34 -6.52 5.62
CA VAL A 74 7.46 -6.16 6.48
C VAL A 74 7.59 -4.64 6.48
N ASN A 75 7.52 -4.04 7.67
CA ASN A 75 7.75 -2.61 7.87
C ASN A 75 9.26 -2.39 8.07
N LEU A 76 9.88 -1.59 7.20
CA LEU A 76 11.32 -1.38 7.19
C LEU A 76 11.68 0.09 7.34
N SER A 77 12.73 0.34 8.10
CA SER A 77 13.45 1.62 8.13
C SER A 77 14.81 1.48 7.47
N ILE A 78 15.13 2.42 6.58
CA ILE A 78 16.40 2.47 5.85
C ILE A 78 17.15 3.74 6.25
N ASP A 79 18.40 3.59 6.68
CA ASP A 79 19.28 4.72 6.97
C ASP A 79 19.87 5.27 5.67
N LEU A 80 19.42 6.47 5.27
CA LEU A 80 19.80 7.08 4.00
C LEU A 80 21.27 7.52 3.98
N LYS A 81 21.92 7.67 5.14
CA LYS A 81 23.36 7.95 5.17
C LYS A 81 24.17 6.83 4.52
N LYS A 82 23.71 5.58 4.70
CA LYS A 82 24.34 4.35 4.19
C LYS A 82 24.02 4.05 2.72
N ILE A 83 23.16 4.83 2.08
CA ILE A 83 22.81 4.64 0.67
C ILE A 83 23.91 5.22 -0.22
N GLU A 84 24.45 4.38 -1.08
CA GLU A 84 25.49 4.75 -2.04
C GLU A 84 24.94 5.59 -3.21
N LYS A 85 25.85 6.21 -3.96
CA LYS A 85 25.48 6.96 -5.15
C LYS A 85 25.08 5.99 -6.26
N VAL A 86 23.92 6.22 -6.87
CA VAL A 86 23.51 5.52 -8.09
C VAL A 86 24.02 6.25 -9.33
N HIS A 87 24.37 5.50 -10.36
CA HIS A 87 24.82 6.04 -11.65
C HIS A 87 23.69 6.21 -12.67
N ALA A 88 22.59 5.48 -12.50
CA ALA A 88 21.42 5.58 -13.35
C ALA A 88 20.59 6.81 -12.96
N GLU A 89 20.29 7.66 -13.94
CA GLU A 89 19.22 8.64 -13.86
C GLU A 89 18.09 8.21 -14.78
N TYR A 90 16.86 8.31 -14.29
CA TYR A 90 15.67 8.05 -15.09
C TYR A 90 15.04 9.37 -15.50
N GLU A 91 14.52 9.41 -16.72
CA GLU A 91 13.66 10.51 -17.15
C GLU A 91 12.40 10.54 -16.28
N VAL A 92 12.06 11.73 -15.78
CA VAL A 92 10.93 11.93 -14.88
C VAL A 92 9.83 12.65 -15.62
N LEU A 93 8.82 11.89 -16.04
CA LEU A 93 7.58 12.40 -16.60
C LEU A 93 6.58 12.73 -15.48
N PRO A 94 5.55 13.55 -15.75
CA PRO A 94 4.50 13.84 -14.77
C PRO A 94 3.86 12.57 -14.23
N PHE A 95 3.58 12.56 -12.92
CA PHE A 95 2.90 11.43 -12.28
C PHE A 95 1.51 11.19 -12.91
N PRO A 96 1.06 9.92 -13.07
CA PRO A 96 -0.20 9.63 -13.75
C PRO A 96 -1.42 10.31 -13.12
N SER A 97 -2.12 11.12 -13.91
CA SER A 97 -3.36 11.81 -13.51
C SER A 97 -4.58 10.89 -13.46
N ARG A 98 -4.48 9.69 -14.02
CA ARG A 98 -5.52 8.65 -14.04
C ARG A 98 -4.92 7.33 -13.60
N TYR A 99 -5.67 6.58 -12.78
CA TYR A 99 -5.25 5.26 -12.33
C TYR A 99 -5.12 4.23 -13.46
N ASP A 100 -5.76 4.46 -14.60
CA ASP A 100 -5.76 3.56 -15.76
C ASP A 100 -4.36 3.17 -16.23
N MET A 101 -3.39 4.07 -16.07
CA MET A 101 -1.98 3.83 -16.42
C MET A 101 -1.26 2.88 -15.45
N LEU A 102 -1.81 2.65 -14.26
CA LEU A 102 -1.21 1.87 -13.18
C LEU A 102 -1.94 0.55 -12.90
N ARG A 103 -3.03 0.24 -13.62
CA ARG A 103 -3.83 -0.98 -13.37
C ARG A 103 -3.00 -2.26 -13.48
N ASP A 104 -2.06 -2.27 -14.43
CA ASP A 104 -1.17 -3.40 -14.69
C ASP A 104 0.18 -3.28 -13.94
N PHE A 105 0.30 -2.36 -12.98
CA PHE A 105 1.52 -2.17 -12.20
C PHE A 105 1.34 -2.82 -10.83
N HIS A 106 2.41 -3.44 -10.35
CA HIS A 106 2.47 -3.91 -8.97
C HIS A 106 2.76 -2.75 -8.05
N LEU A 107 1.91 -2.53 -7.03
CA LEU A 107 2.27 -1.67 -5.92
C LEU A 107 3.31 -2.42 -5.07
N ILE A 108 4.55 -1.91 -5.04
CA ILE A 108 5.67 -2.50 -4.29
C ILE A 108 5.70 -1.97 -2.85
N THR A 109 5.60 -0.66 -2.70
CA THR A 109 5.49 0.03 -1.41
C THR A 109 4.56 1.23 -1.56
N PRO A 110 3.74 1.58 -0.56
CA PRO A 110 3.47 0.81 0.66
C PRO A 110 2.40 -0.26 0.40
N ARG A 111 2.75 -1.55 0.51
CA ARG A 111 1.88 -2.72 0.21
C ARG A 111 0.82 -3.00 1.28
N ILE A 112 0.41 -1.97 2.00
CA ILE A 112 -0.67 -1.96 3.01
C ILE A 112 -2.02 -1.48 2.45
N TYR A 113 -2.05 -1.06 1.19
CA TYR A 113 -3.27 -0.67 0.47
C TYR A 113 -3.52 -1.59 -0.71
N SER A 114 -4.71 -1.51 -1.32
CA SER A 114 -4.80 -1.81 -2.76
C SER A 114 -4.10 -0.71 -3.58
N SER A 115 -3.60 -1.05 -4.77
CA SER A 115 -2.92 -0.13 -5.67
C SER A 115 -3.79 1.08 -6.01
N PHE A 116 -5.09 0.88 -6.25
CA PHE A 116 -6.05 1.97 -6.43
C PHE A 116 -6.20 2.84 -5.18
N ALA A 117 -6.33 2.24 -3.99
CA ALA A 117 -6.45 3.00 -2.75
C ALA A 117 -5.18 3.83 -2.46
N ALA A 118 -3.99 3.28 -2.69
CA ALA A 118 -2.73 4.01 -2.58
C ALA A 118 -2.67 5.19 -3.56
N TRP A 119 -3.04 4.98 -4.82
CA TRP A 119 -3.06 6.05 -5.83
C TRP A 119 -4.06 7.15 -5.43
N LEU A 120 -5.30 6.77 -5.09
CA LEU A 120 -6.35 7.72 -4.73
C LEU A 120 -5.96 8.55 -3.51
N LYS A 121 -5.47 7.91 -2.43
CA LYS A 121 -5.03 8.60 -1.21
C LYS A 121 -3.80 9.47 -1.46
N SER A 122 -2.97 9.14 -2.45
CA SER A 122 -1.86 10.01 -2.86
C SER A 122 -2.34 11.30 -3.54
N ARG A 123 -3.54 11.32 -4.14
CA ARG A 123 -4.09 12.50 -4.80
C ARG A 123 -4.84 13.44 -3.84
N TRP A 124 -5.21 12.99 -2.64
CA TRP A 124 -5.94 13.82 -1.69
C TRP A 124 -5.06 14.96 -1.18
N GLU A 125 -5.47 16.19 -1.46
CA GLU A 125 -4.79 17.40 -0.99
C GLU A 125 -5.20 17.78 0.44
N ILE A 126 -6.35 17.31 0.95
CA ILE A 126 -6.97 17.85 2.18
C ILE A 126 -7.75 16.79 2.96
N ALA A 127 -7.52 16.75 4.29
CA ALA A 127 -8.59 16.57 5.30
C ALA A 127 -8.20 17.05 6.70
N LEU A 128 -6.92 17.31 7.00
CA LEU A 128 -6.50 17.92 8.27
C LEU A 128 -5.43 18.97 7.97
N ARG A 129 -5.56 20.18 8.54
CA ARG A 129 -4.58 21.28 8.47
C ARG A 129 -3.26 20.92 9.17
N SER A 130 -2.58 19.87 8.70
CA SER A 130 -1.40 19.29 9.36
C SER A 130 -0.66 18.32 8.44
N PHE A 131 0.45 18.80 7.87
CA PHE A 131 1.74 18.10 7.77
C PHE A 131 2.01 17.01 6.70
N LYS A 132 1.34 16.98 5.55
CA LYS A 132 1.81 16.15 4.42
C LYS A 132 2.48 17.02 3.35
N ILE A 133 3.80 16.96 3.26
CA ILE A 133 4.56 17.65 2.21
C ILE A 133 4.97 16.60 1.18
N LYS A 134 4.45 16.74 -0.04
CA LYS A 134 4.95 15.98 -1.20
C LYS A 134 6.20 16.67 -1.69
N PHE A 135 7.29 15.92 -1.84
CA PHE A 135 8.55 16.51 -2.26
C PHE A 135 8.94 16.12 -3.69
N PHE A 136 8.58 14.91 -4.12
CA PHE A 136 8.92 14.43 -5.46
C PHE A 136 7.93 13.33 -5.89
N GLU A 137 7.37 13.45 -7.09
CA GLU A 137 6.57 12.40 -7.70
C GLU A 137 6.84 12.37 -9.20
N GLY A 138 6.63 11.21 -9.82
CA GLY A 138 6.81 11.09 -11.25
C GLY A 138 6.50 9.72 -11.80
N TYR A 139 6.62 9.64 -13.12
CA TYR A 139 6.57 8.43 -13.90
C TYR A 139 7.89 8.27 -14.67
N SER A 140 8.41 7.05 -14.77
CA SER A 140 9.48 6.72 -15.69
C SER A 140 8.95 5.78 -16.77
N ALA A 141 9.28 6.08 -18.03
CA ALA A 141 8.96 5.21 -19.16
C ALA A 141 9.85 3.96 -19.21
N TYR A 142 11.04 4.01 -18.62
CA TYR A 142 11.93 2.86 -18.51
C TYR A 142 12.82 2.93 -17.24
N PRO A 143 12.72 1.94 -16.33
CA PRO A 143 11.68 0.93 -16.28
C PRO A 143 10.31 1.58 -16.03
N GLU A 144 9.25 1.01 -16.64
CA GLU A 144 7.88 1.49 -16.48
C GLU A 144 7.48 1.49 -15.00
N SER A 145 7.47 2.69 -14.40
CA SER A 145 7.27 2.88 -12.97
C SER A 145 6.59 4.21 -12.66
N ALA A 146 5.86 4.24 -11.55
CA ALA A 146 5.39 5.49 -10.95
C ALA A 146 5.80 5.52 -9.48
N PHE A 147 6.16 6.70 -8.98
CA PHE A 147 6.75 6.81 -7.66
C PHE A 147 6.41 8.13 -6.98
N ILE A 148 6.44 8.11 -5.65
CA ILE A 148 6.25 9.29 -4.80
C ILE A 148 7.22 9.21 -3.63
N ILE A 149 7.85 10.34 -3.33
CA ILE A 149 8.60 10.59 -2.09
C ILE A 149 7.84 11.69 -1.34
N GLU A 150 7.29 11.31 -0.20
CA GLU A 150 6.51 12.21 0.66
C GLU A 150 7.01 12.14 2.10
N CYS A 151 6.61 13.11 2.92
CA CYS A 151 6.85 13.09 4.35
C CYS A 151 5.56 13.40 5.11
N TRP A 152 5.39 12.72 6.24
CA TRP A 152 4.40 13.03 7.25
C TRP A 152 5.14 13.76 8.39
N ARG A 153 4.91 15.07 8.57
CA ARG A 153 5.59 15.99 9.51
C ARG A 153 6.99 16.46 9.08
N GLU A 154 7.50 17.50 9.73
CA GLU A 154 8.88 18.02 9.58
C GLU A 154 9.95 17.02 10.08
N ASP A 155 9.61 15.75 10.20
CA ASP A 155 10.51 14.68 10.53
C ASP A 155 11.34 14.35 9.27
N LYS A 156 12.66 14.16 9.41
CA LYS A 156 13.55 13.83 8.27
C LYS A 156 13.38 12.37 7.81
N VAL A 157 12.14 11.90 7.65
CA VAL A 157 11.78 10.51 7.32
C VAL A 157 10.90 10.46 6.08
N ALA A 158 11.45 10.01 4.96
CA ALA A 158 10.71 9.82 3.72
C ALA A 158 9.80 8.59 3.77
N SER A 159 8.60 8.70 3.22
CA SER A 159 7.78 7.55 2.82
C SER A 159 7.87 7.39 1.31
N ILE A 160 8.17 6.17 0.86
CA ILE A 160 8.35 5.87 -0.56
C ILE A 160 7.15 5.07 -1.07
N TYR A 161 6.57 5.58 -2.15
CA TYR A 161 5.61 4.87 -2.97
C TYR A 161 6.29 4.44 -4.27
N LEU A 162 6.07 3.20 -4.67
CA LEU A 162 6.59 2.65 -5.92
C LEU A 162 5.55 1.70 -6.51
N TRP A 163 5.09 2.03 -7.71
CA TRP A 163 4.40 1.14 -8.64
C TRP A 163 5.37 0.74 -9.73
N LEU A 164 5.42 -0.56 -10.06
CA LEU A 164 6.37 -1.09 -11.02
C LEU A 164 5.69 -2.14 -11.91
N LYS A 165 5.89 -2.05 -13.22
CA LYS A 165 5.30 -3.01 -14.15
C LYS A 165 6.07 -4.34 -14.19
N ASP A 166 7.40 -4.28 -14.08
CA ASP A 166 8.29 -5.44 -14.04
C ASP A 166 9.08 -5.47 -12.72
N GLU A 167 8.79 -6.46 -11.88
CA GLU A 167 9.40 -6.63 -10.56
C GLU A 167 10.91 -6.89 -10.60
N SER A 168 11.48 -7.25 -11.76
CA SER A 168 12.93 -7.41 -11.90
C SER A 168 13.72 -6.13 -11.56
N TYR A 169 13.10 -4.96 -11.74
CA TYR A 169 13.70 -3.64 -11.46
C TYR A 169 13.43 -3.12 -10.04
N ILE A 170 12.86 -3.92 -9.13
CA ILE A 170 12.54 -3.46 -7.76
C ILE A 170 13.77 -2.88 -7.07
N LEU A 171 14.91 -3.58 -7.12
CA LEU A 171 16.12 -3.15 -6.43
C LEU A 171 16.65 -1.84 -7.00
N ASP A 172 16.73 -1.74 -8.33
CA ASP A 172 17.27 -0.56 -9.03
C ASP A 172 16.42 0.68 -8.73
N MET A 173 15.10 0.54 -8.84
CA MET A 173 14.16 1.63 -8.55
C MET A 173 14.17 2.04 -7.08
N LEU A 174 14.26 1.09 -6.15
CA LEU A 174 14.39 1.41 -4.72
C LEU A 174 15.72 2.12 -4.44
N CYS A 175 16.86 1.62 -4.94
CA CYS A 175 18.16 2.28 -4.80
C CYS A 175 18.10 3.73 -5.32
N TRP A 176 17.52 3.95 -6.49
CA TRP A 176 17.39 5.28 -7.07
C TRP A 176 16.50 6.21 -6.25
N LEU A 177 15.33 5.75 -5.81
CA LEU A 177 14.41 6.54 -4.98
C LEU A 177 15.01 6.87 -3.61
N LEU A 178 15.70 5.92 -2.98
CA LEU A 178 16.40 6.13 -1.72
C LEU A 178 17.54 7.14 -1.86
N TRP A 179 18.29 7.07 -2.97
CA TRP A 179 19.32 8.05 -3.28
C TRP A 179 18.74 9.45 -3.56
N LYS A 180 17.62 9.54 -4.28
CA LYS A 180 16.88 10.81 -4.46
C LYS A 180 16.42 11.38 -3.11
N ALA A 181 15.80 10.55 -2.27
CA ALA A 181 15.39 10.97 -0.92
C ALA A 181 16.57 11.48 -0.08
N LYS A 182 17.73 10.80 -0.14
CA LYS A 182 18.96 11.25 0.53
C LYS A 182 19.36 12.67 0.07
N ASN A 183 19.37 12.92 -1.24
CA ASN A 183 19.74 14.24 -1.80
C ASN A 183 18.71 15.34 -1.50
N MET A 184 17.47 14.97 -1.17
CA MET A 184 16.44 15.89 -0.71
C MET A 184 16.56 16.23 0.79
N GLY A 185 17.57 15.67 1.49
CA GLY A 185 17.87 15.97 2.89
C GLY A 185 17.20 15.06 3.92
N PHE A 186 16.51 14.00 3.48
CA PHE A 186 15.96 12.99 4.38
C PHE A 186 17.07 12.17 5.04
N MET A 187 16.88 11.80 6.31
CA MET A 187 17.81 10.97 7.07
C MET A 187 17.44 9.48 7.02
N LYS A 188 16.15 9.19 6.95
CA LYS A 188 15.62 7.82 6.87
C LYS A 188 14.56 7.71 5.79
N ALA A 189 14.32 6.50 5.32
CA ALA A 189 13.12 6.17 4.58
C ALA A 189 12.38 5.01 5.26
N CYS A 190 11.05 5.05 5.21
CA CYS A 190 10.19 3.96 5.64
C CYS A 190 9.49 3.36 4.42
N ILE A 191 9.53 2.03 4.32
CA ILE A 191 8.84 1.26 3.28
C ILE A 191 8.08 0.10 3.91
N LEU A 192 6.94 -0.23 3.32
CA LEU A 192 6.08 -1.35 3.72
C LEU A 192 5.98 -2.27 2.52
N ILE A 193 6.69 -3.38 2.53
CA ILE A 193 6.83 -4.27 1.37
C ILE A 193 6.39 -5.68 1.71
N ASN A 194 6.05 -6.47 0.69
CA ASN A 194 5.76 -7.88 0.87
C ASN A 194 7.01 -8.67 1.31
N ASP A 195 6.84 -9.76 2.03
CA ASP A 195 7.92 -10.58 2.59
C ASP A 195 8.88 -11.14 1.53
N HIS A 196 8.37 -11.57 0.37
CA HIS A 196 9.21 -12.01 -0.74
C HIS A 196 10.10 -10.89 -1.30
N VAL A 197 9.60 -9.64 -1.31
CA VAL A 197 10.42 -8.47 -1.70
C VAL A 197 11.47 -8.20 -0.62
N TYR A 198 11.10 -8.33 0.66
CA TYR A 198 12.06 -8.21 1.76
C TYR A 198 13.19 -9.24 1.63
N ASP A 199 12.87 -10.51 1.38
CA ASP A 199 13.86 -11.56 1.18
C ASP A 199 14.83 -11.26 0.04
N TYR A 200 14.34 -10.61 -1.02
CA TYR A 200 15.15 -10.18 -2.15
C TYR A 200 16.11 -9.02 -1.83
N ILE A 201 15.70 -8.07 -0.98
CA ILE A 201 16.47 -6.82 -0.73
C ILE A 201 17.27 -6.82 0.58
N LYS A 202 16.96 -7.69 1.55
CA LYS A 202 17.48 -7.60 2.93
C LYS A 202 19.01 -7.62 3.06
N ASN A 203 19.70 -8.29 2.13
CA ASN A 203 21.16 -8.38 2.10
C ASN A 203 21.81 -7.36 1.14
N LYS A 204 21.00 -6.56 0.43
CA LYS A 204 21.44 -5.63 -0.61
C LYS A 204 21.25 -4.17 -0.21
N LEU A 205 20.37 -3.90 0.75
CA LEU A 205 20.06 -2.58 1.27
C LEU A 205 20.24 -2.54 2.80
N PRO A 206 20.59 -1.37 3.38
CA PRO A 206 20.79 -1.20 4.82
C PRO A 206 19.43 -1.09 5.55
N VAL A 207 18.66 -2.18 5.54
CA VAL A 207 17.31 -2.26 6.10
C VAL A 207 17.33 -2.61 7.59
N ASN A 208 16.40 -2.05 8.36
CA ASN A 208 16.09 -2.45 9.72
C ASN A 208 14.59 -2.78 9.81
N MET A 209 14.24 -3.93 10.35
CA MET A 209 12.84 -4.33 10.52
C MET A 209 12.22 -3.60 11.72
N LEU A 210 11.10 -2.93 11.49
CA LEU A 210 10.31 -2.23 12.51
C LEU A 210 9.13 -3.07 13.02
N GLY A 211 8.60 -3.96 12.18
CA GLY A 211 7.44 -4.77 12.50
C GLY A 211 6.92 -5.56 11.29
N ASN A 212 5.86 -6.32 11.53
CA ASN A 212 5.18 -7.10 10.51
C ASN A 212 3.70 -6.76 10.52
N GLU A 213 3.11 -6.69 9.33
CA GLU A 213 1.70 -6.38 9.10
C GLU A 213 1.10 -7.47 8.20
N VAL A 214 -0.22 -7.54 8.12
CA VAL A 214 -0.91 -8.44 7.20
C VAL A 214 -2.02 -7.72 6.46
N ILE A 215 -2.20 -8.07 5.18
CA ILE A 215 -3.43 -7.76 4.46
C ILE A 215 -4.30 -9.00 4.49
N LEU A 216 -5.50 -8.85 5.06
CA LEU A 216 -6.51 -9.90 5.05
C LEU A 216 -7.44 -9.70 3.86
N MET A 217 -7.94 -10.80 3.32
CA MET A 217 -8.92 -10.79 2.25
C MET A 217 -9.93 -11.91 2.39
N MET A 218 -11.05 -11.75 1.69
CA MET A 218 -11.97 -12.82 1.35
C MET A 218 -12.26 -12.76 -0.14
N LYS A 219 -12.56 -13.93 -0.74
CA LYS A 219 -13.06 -14.00 -2.11
C LYS A 219 -14.56 -13.75 -2.13
N ILE A 220 -15.02 -12.95 -3.09
CA ILE A 220 -16.42 -12.57 -3.26
C ILE A 220 -17.10 -13.48 -4.30
N LYS A 221 -16.42 -13.79 -5.40
CA LYS A 221 -16.95 -14.64 -6.50
C LYS A 221 -17.21 -16.10 -6.12
N GLU A 222 -16.69 -16.59 -5.00
CA GLU A 222 -16.85 -18.00 -4.56
C GLU A 222 -18.07 -18.22 -3.64
N LYS A 223 -18.73 -17.16 -3.15
CA LYS A 223 -19.95 -17.32 -2.35
C LYS A 223 -21.17 -17.04 -3.20
N GLY A 224 -21.83 -18.11 -3.66
CA GLY A 224 -23.27 -18.06 -3.88
C GLY A 224 -23.93 -17.66 -2.57
N TYR A 225 -24.29 -16.38 -2.43
CA TYR A 225 -24.97 -15.87 -1.24
C TYR A 225 -26.39 -16.43 -1.21
N HIS A 226 -26.58 -17.56 -0.54
CA HIS A 226 -27.86 -17.91 0.05
C HIS A 226 -28.01 -17.12 1.34
N TYR A 227 -28.81 -16.07 1.32
CA TYR A 227 -29.46 -15.58 2.52
C TYR A 227 -30.61 -16.53 2.83
N SER A 228 -30.51 -17.26 3.93
CA SER A 228 -31.62 -17.90 4.64
C SER A 228 -31.68 -17.31 6.05
#